data_AF-A0A850S5S4-F1
#
_entry.id   AF-A0A850S5S4-F1
#
_cell.length_a   1.000
_cell.length_b   1.000
_cell.length_c   1.000
_cell.angle_alpha   90.00
_cell.angle_beta   90.00
_cell.angle_gamma   90.00
#
_symmetry.space_group_name_H-M   'P 1'
#
loop_
_entity.id
_entity.type
_entity.pdbx_description
1 polymer ?
#
loop_
_entity_poly.entity_id
_entity_poly.type
_entity_poly.pdbx_seq_one_letter_code
_entity_poly.pdbx_strand_id
1 'polypeptide(L)'
;MKRGLFILMILLSACAAKPPVQEMSNARSAIKAAQDLPGSSQKSEVYLKSAETALEEAAEAIRLEHYETARGKALEAKRNAQAAARIKQSTKQ
;
A
#
# COMPACT_ATOMS: atom_id res chain seq x y z
N MET A 1 -22.60 19.55 -34.94
CA MET A 1 -22.98 18.68 -33.81
C MET A 1 -22.05 17.47 -33.62
N LYS A 2 -21.65 16.72 -34.67
CA LYS A 2 -20.77 15.53 -34.51
C LYS A 2 -19.33 15.81 -34.06
N ARG A 3 -18.77 16.98 -34.40
CA ARG A 3 -17.39 17.39 -34.04
C ARG A 3 -17.20 17.68 -32.55
N GLY A 4 -18.21 18.24 -31.89
CA GLY A 4 -18.16 18.53 -30.44
C GLY A 4 -18.20 17.25 -29.58
N LEU A 5 -18.90 16.22 -30.05
CA LEU A 5 -18.99 14.93 -29.36
C LEU A 5 -17.64 14.19 -29.30
N PHE A 6 -16.82 14.30 -30.34
CA PHE A 6 -15.47 13.71 -30.37
C PHE A 6 -14.50 14.41 -29.41
N ILE A 7 -14.63 15.73 -29.22
CA ILE A 7 -13.77 16.50 -28.30
C ILE A 7 -14.09 16.15 -26.84
N LEU A 8 -15.36 15.88 -26.52
CA LEU A 8 -15.79 15.51 -25.16
C LEU A 8 -15.24 14.14 -24.71
N MET A 9 -15.06 13.19 -25.65
CA MET A 9 -14.51 11.86 -25.35
C MET A 9 -13.00 11.87 -25.05
N ILE A 10 -12.24 12.80 -25.63
CA ILE A 10 -10.78 12.87 -25.46
C ILE A 10 -10.40 13.49 -24.09
N LEU A 11 -11.27 14.32 -23.50
CA LEU A 11 -11.03 14.98 -22.21
C LEU A 11 -11.13 14.04 -20.99
N LEU A 12 -11.63 12.81 -21.16
CA LEU A 12 -11.79 11.82 -20.07
C LEU A 12 -10.58 10.90 -19.87
N SER A 13 -9.59 10.91 -20.79
CA SER A 13 -8.39 10.06 -20.70
C SER A 13 -7.23 10.68 -19.93
N ALA A 14 -7.34 11.95 -19.53
CA ALA A 14 -6.30 12.67 -18.80
C ALA A 14 -6.39 12.49 -17.28
N CYS A 15 -6.81 11.31 -16.80
CA CYS A 15 -6.57 10.92 -15.41
C CYS A 15 -5.05 10.74 -15.24
N ALA A 16 -4.35 11.86 -15.03
CA ALA A 16 -2.97 11.92 -14.60
C ALA A 16 -2.75 10.90 -13.50
N ALA A 17 -1.64 10.14 -13.55
CA ALA A 17 -1.28 9.20 -12.51
C ALA A 17 -1.37 9.93 -11.16
N LYS A 18 -2.31 9.50 -10.30
CA LYS A 18 -2.55 10.12 -8.99
C LYS A 18 -1.81 9.33 -7.92
N PRO A 19 -1.43 9.97 -6.80
CA PRO A 19 -0.92 9.25 -5.64
C PRO A 19 -1.86 8.09 -5.22
N PRO A 20 -1.33 6.90 -4.88
CA PRO A 20 -2.12 5.70 -4.58
C PRO A 20 -2.69 5.73 -3.14
N VAL A 21 -3.59 6.68 -2.88
CA VAL A 21 -4.10 6.94 -1.52
C VAL A 21 -4.82 5.75 -0.89
N GLN A 22 -5.50 4.93 -1.69
CA GLN A 22 -6.23 3.76 -1.20
C GLN A 22 -5.27 2.65 -0.76
N GLU A 23 -4.23 2.38 -1.55
CA GLU A 23 -3.20 1.40 -1.22
C GLU A 23 -2.41 1.82 0.02
N MET A 24 -2.06 3.11 0.14
CA MET A 24 -1.40 3.65 1.33
C MET A 24 -2.26 3.48 2.59
N SER A 25 -3.56 3.80 2.50
CA SER A 25 -4.50 3.61 3.61
C SER A 25 -4.63 2.14 4.00
N ASN A 26 -4.77 1.25 3.01
CA ASN A 26 -4.85 -0.19 3.24
C ASN A 26 -3.59 -0.75 3.91
N ALA A 27 -2.41 -0.28 3.49
CA ALA A 27 -1.13 -0.66 4.09
C ALA A 27 -1.04 -0.21 5.56
N ARG A 28 -1.38 1.05 5.85
CA ARG A 28 -1.43 1.58 7.23
C ARG A 28 -2.35 0.77 8.13
N SER A 29 -3.57 0.49 7.66
CA SER A 29 -4.53 -0.31 8.42
C SER A 29 -4.03 -1.74 8.66
N ALA A 30 -3.36 -2.35 7.68
CA ALA A 30 -2.79 -3.69 7.83
C ALA A 30 -1.64 -3.72 8.84
N ILE A 31 -0.73 -2.74 8.81
CA ILE A 31 0.36 -2.59 9.77
C ILE A 31 -0.21 -2.42 11.19
N LYS A 32 -1.18 -1.51 11.35
CA LYS A 32 -1.83 -1.28 12.65
C LYS A 32 -2.49 -2.54 13.19
N ALA A 33 -3.23 -3.27 12.35
CA ALA A 33 -3.83 -4.54 12.72
C ALA A 33 -2.78 -5.59 13.14
N ALA A 34 -1.63 -5.66 12.46
CA ALA A 34 -0.55 -6.56 12.83
C ALA A 34 0.15 -6.16 14.15
N GLN A 35 0.30 -4.86 14.41
CA GLN A 35 0.83 -4.33 15.67
C GLN A 35 -0.07 -4.66 16.87
N ASP A 36 -1.40 -4.55 16.68
CA ASP A 36 -2.39 -4.76 17.75
C ASP A 36 -2.62 -6.23 18.11
N LEU A 37 -2.13 -7.18 17.29
CA LEU A 37 -2.26 -8.60 17.59
C LEU A 37 -1.34 -9.04 18.74
N PRO A 38 -1.87 -9.80 19.72
CA PRO A 38 -1.04 -10.44 20.73
C PRO A 38 -0.22 -11.57 20.10
N GLY A 39 1.01 -11.73 20.56
CA GLY A 39 1.99 -12.67 20.01
C GLY A 39 3.15 -11.95 19.34
N SER A 40 4.36 -12.39 19.64
CA SER A 40 5.56 -11.94 18.95
C SER A 40 6.51 -13.11 18.79
N SER A 41 7.04 -13.23 17.58
CA SER A 41 8.18 -14.06 17.24
C SER A 41 9.15 -13.21 16.43
N GLN A 42 10.42 -13.57 16.44
CA GLN A 42 11.42 -12.93 15.59
C GLN A 42 10.97 -12.88 14.13
N LYS A 43 10.33 -13.94 13.63
CA LYS A 43 9.79 -13.99 12.27
C LYS A 43 8.69 -12.95 12.05
N SER A 44 7.72 -12.81 12.96
CA SER A 44 6.68 -11.79 12.83
C SER A 44 7.22 -10.37 12.91
N GLU A 45 8.25 -10.15 13.72
CA GLU A 45 8.91 -8.84 13.84
C GLU A 45 9.65 -8.46 12.56
N VAL A 46 10.34 -9.42 11.93
CA VAL A 46 10.98 -9.21 10.63
C VAL A 46 9.96 -8.80 9.57
N TYR A 47 8.83 -9.50 9.46
CA TYR A 47 7.77 -9.14 8.51
C TYR A 47 7.12 -7.79 8.83
N LEU A 48 6.94 -7.47 10.11
CA LEU A 48 6.37 -6.18 10.51
C LEU A 48 7.31 -5.02 10.15
N LYS A 49 8.61 -5.17 10.45
CA LYS A 49 9.63 -4.19 10.06
C LYS A 49 9.70 -4.02 8.54
N SER A 50 9.69 -5.12 7.78
CA SER A 50 9.64 -5.05 6.31
C SER A 50 8.38 -4.37 5.79
N ALA A 51 7.26 -4.45 6.52
CA ALA A 51 6.03 -3.72 6.15
C ALA A 51 6.19 -2.21 6.35
N GLU A 52 6.76 -1.81 7.49
CA GLU A 52 7.01 -0.40 7.83
C GLU A 52 8.00 0.23 6.86
N THR A 53 9.12 -0.43 6.58
CA THR A 53 10.11 0.03 5.58
C THR A 53 9.50 0.17 4.19
N ALA A 54 8.71 -0.79 3.73
CA ALA A 54 8.06 -0.67 2.42
C ALA A 54 7.04 0.49 2.38
N LEU A 55 6.38 0.81 3.49
CA LEU A 55 5.47 1.96 3.56
C LEU A 55 6.23 3.30 3.53
N GLU A 56 7.41 3.37 4.15
CA GLU A 56 8.31 4.53 4.07
C GLU A 56 8.82 4.72 2.64
N GLU A 57 9.28 3.64 1.98
CA GLU A 57 9.68 3.66 0.57
C GLU A 57 8.54 4.10 -0.35
N ALA A 58 7.30 3.68 -0.05
CA ALA A 58 6.12 4.14 -0.78
C ALA A 58 5.89 5.65 -0.62
N ALA A 59 6.06 6.17 0.60
CA ALA A 59 5.92 7.60 0.89
C ALA A 59 7.00 8.43 0.18
N GLU A 60 8.24 7.95 0.12
CA GLU A 60 9.32 8.61 -0.62
C GLU A 60 9.06 8.55 -2.13
N ALA A 61 8.56 7.44 -2.66
CA ALA A 61 8.15 7.36 -4.06
C ALA A 61 7.02 8.36 -4.40
N ILE A 62 6.09 8.65 -3.47
CA ILE A 62 5.11 9.73 -3.64
C ILE A 62 5.79 11.10 -3.69
N ARG A 63 6.76 11.37 -2.81
CA ARG A 63 7.53 12.63 -2.82
C ARG A 63 8.28 12.87 -4.13
N LEU A 64 8.74 11.79 -4.77
CA LEU A 64 9.41 11.81 -6.07
C LEU A 64 8.44 11.71 -7.26
N GLU A 65 7.13 11.77 -7.02
CA GLU A 65 6.07 11.61 -8.04
C GLU A 65 6.10 10.26 -8.80
N HIS A 66 6.81 9.26 -8.26
CA HIS A 66 6.90 7.91 -8.79
C HIS A 66 5.70 7.05 -8.32
N TYR A 67 4.49 7.41 -8.74
CA TYR A 67 3.25 6.84 -8.19
C TYR A 67 3.07 5.33 -8.41
N GLU A 68 3.54 4.76 -9.52
CA GLU A 68 3.49 3.30 -9.73
C GLU A 68 4.43 2.56 -8.77
N THR A 69 5.63 3.11 -8.52
CA THR A 69 6.56 2.61 -7.51
C THR A 69 5.94 2.70 -6.12
N ALA A 70 5.32 3.83 -5.79
CA ALA A 70 4.59 4.00 -4.54
C ALA A 70 3.48 2.95 -4.38
N ARG A 71 2.72 2.67 -5.43
CA ARG A 71 1.65 1.65 -5.41
C ARG A 71 2.23 0.27 -5.14
N GLY A 72 3.31 -0.09 -5.84
CA GLY A 72 4.01 -1.35 -5.64
C GLY A 72 4.49 -1.54 -4.20
N LYS A 73 5.10 -0.49 -3.64
CA LYS A 73 5.61 -0.48 -2.27
C LYS A 73 4.51 -0.49 -1.20
N ALA A 74 3.40 0.22 -1.41
CA ALA A 74 2.23 0.14 -0.53
C ALA A 74 1.60 -1.27 -0.52
N LEU A 75 1.53 -1.93 -1.67
CA LEU A 75 1.05 -3.31 -1.76
C LEU A 75 2.01 -4.29 -1.09
N GLU A 76 3.32 -4.08 -1.21
CA GLU A 76 4.35 -4.84 -0.49
C GLU A 76 4.19 -4.69 1.03
N ALA A 77 4.06 -3.46 1.52
CA ALA A 77 3.82 -3.16 2.93
C ALA A 77 2.60 -3.91 3.47
N LYS A 78 1.47 -3.84 2.75
CA LYS A 78 0.25 -4.58 3.10
C LYS A 78 0.49 -6.09 3.20
N ARG A 79 1.18 -6.70 2.23
CA ARG A 79 1.44 -8.15 2.24
C ARG A 79 2.33 -8.56 3.42
N ASN A 80 3.38 -7.80 3.69
CA ASN A 80 4.28 -8.05 4.80
C ASN A 80 3.56 -7.94 6.16
N ALA A 81 2.71 -6.92 6.32
CA ALA A 81 1.89 -6.77 7.53
C ALA A 81 0.91 -7.94 7.72
N GLN A 82 0.27 -8.40 6.64
CA GLN A 82 -0.61 -9.57 6.69
C GLN A 82 0.15 -10.86 7.03
N ALA A 83 1.39 -11.03 6.55
CA ALA A 83 2.24 -12.16 6.93
C ALA A 83 2.61 -12.11 8.42
N ALA A 84 2.99 -10.93 8.93
CA ALA A 84 3.24 -10.74 10.36
C ALA A 84 2.02 -11.10 11.21
N ALA A 85 0.84 -10.60 10.83
CA ALA A 85 -0.43 -10.89 11.51
C ALA A 85 -0.74 -12.39 11.57
N ARG A 86 -0.60 -13.11 10.44
CA ARG A 86 -0.82 -14.57 10.39
C ARG A 86 0.14 -15.32 11.30
N ILE A 87 1.41 -14.92 11.35
CA ILE A 87 2.40 -15.55 12.23
C ILE A 87 2.01 -15.33 13.70
N LYS A 88 1.70 -14.08 14.09
CA LYS A 88 1.28 -13.77 15.47
C LYS A 88 0.05 -14.57 15.90
N GLN A 89 -0.93 -14.71 15.02
CA GLN A 89 -2.13 -15.52 15.26
C GLN A 89 -1.81 -17.02 15.41
N SER A 90 -0.86 -17.54 14.63
CA SER A 90 -0.44 -18.95 14.72
C SER A 90 0.33 -19.28 16.00
N THR A 91 1.01 -18.31 16.60
CA THR A 91 1.74 -18.47 17.88
C THR A 91 0.83 -18.38 19.11
N LYS A 92 -0.44 -17.99 18.92
CA LYS A 92 -1.43 -17.90 20.00
C LYS A 92 -2.11 -19.25 20.33
N GLN A 93 -1.81 -20.30 19.56
CA GLN A 93 -2.22 -21.69 19.82
C GLN A 93 -1.13 -22.43 20.56
#